data_AF-L7FH76-F1
#
_entry.id   AF-L7FH76-F1
#
_cell.length_a   1.000
_cell.length_b   1.000
_cell.length_c   1.000
_cell.angle_alpha   90.00
_cell.angle_beta   90.00
_cell.angle_gamma   90.00
#
_symmetry.space_group_name_H-M   'P 1'
#
loop_
_entity.id
_entity.type
_entity.pdbx_description
1 polymer ?
#
loop_
_entity_poly.entity_id
_entity_poly.type
_entity_poly.pdbx_seq_one_letter_code
_entity_poly.pdbx_strand_id
1 'polypeptide(L)'
;MSLPGVVLLIALYSLTGPDIPVAMAVFGLLVAPGYYRLVRGVVVGVRSELYVDAARVVGLSDLRIVGRHVLWAVRVPVVIQSSFVLAAGIGIEAGISFLGLGDANAGSWGVVL
;
A
#
# COMPACT_ATOMS: atom_id res chain seq x y z
N MET A 1 1.19 -14.71 7.02
CA MET A 1 2.53 -14.14 6.82
C MET A 1 3.53 -15.23 7.19
N SER A 2 3.67 -16.25 6.35
CA SER A 2 4.52 -17.42 6.60
C SER A 2 5.95 -17.24 6.09
N LEU A 3 6.18 -16.23 5.24
CA LEU A 3 7.50 -15.75 4.82
C LEU A 3 7.60 -14.25 5.15
N PRO A 4 8.65 -13.80 5.87
CA PRO A 4 8.88 -12.37 6.10
C PRO A 4 9.12 -11.69 4.75
N GLY A 5 8.34 -10.64 4.42
CA GLY A 5 8.42 -9.95 3.12
C GLY A 5 9.83 -9.43 2.81
N VAL A 6 10.61 -9.08 3.84
CA VAL A 6 12.00 -8.68 3.74
C VAL A 6 12.90 -9.77 3.14
N VAL A 7 12.71 -11.03 3.56
CA VAL A 7 13.53 -12.16 3.06
C VAL A 7 13.28 -12.37 1.56
N LEU A 8 12.02 -12.25 1.13
CA LEU A 8 11.69 -12.35 -0.30
C LEU A 8 12.34 -11.22 -1.12
N LEU A 9 12.35 -10.00 -0.59
CA LEU A 9 12.93 -8.85 -1.27
C LEU A 9 14.46 -8.96 -1.35
N ILE A 10 15.13 -9.47 -0.31
CA ILE A 10 16.57 -9.75 -0.35
C ILE A 10 16.88 -10.81 -1.42
N ALA A 11 16.09 -11.89 -1.47
CA ALA A 11 16.25 -12.92 -2.50
C ALA A 11 15.96 -12.38 -3.92
N LEU A 12 15.02 -11.44 -4.06
CA LEU A 12 14.77 -10.79 -5.34
C LEU A 12 15.99 -9.99 -5.81
N TYR A 13 16.54 -9.15 -4.93
CA TYR A 13 17.74 -8.34 -5.21
C TYR A 13 18.95 -9.19 -5.61
N SER A 14 19.12 -10.38 -5.02
CA SER A 14 20.23 -11.26 -5.42
C SER A 14 20.06 -11.88 -6.81
N LEU A 15 18.84 -11.96 -7.35
CA LEU A 15 18.56 -12.43 -8.70
C LEU A 15 18.52 -11.31 -9.74
N THR A 16 17.90 -10.17 -9.41
CA THR A 16 17.65 -9.07 -10.37
C THR A 16 18.72 -7.98 -10.34
N GLY A 17 19.58 -7.95 -9.32
CA GLY A 17 20.39 -6.78 -9.01
C GLY A 17 19.53 -5.65 -8.40
N PRO A 18 20.13 -4.46 -8.18
CA PRO A 18 19.49 -3.38 -7.46
C PRO A 18 18.45 -2.60 -8.29
N ASP A 19 17.30 -3.23 -8.55
CA ASP A 19 16.17 -2.63 -9.26
C ASP A 19 15.05 -2.24 -8.27
N ILE A 20 15.07 -0.96 -7.86
CA ILE A 20 14.10 -0.39 -6.91
C ILE A 20 12.65 -0.49 -7.43
N PRO A 21 12.32 -0.09 -8.68
CA PRO A 21 10.97 -0.24 -9.22
C PRO A 21 10.40 -1.67 -9.10
N VAL A 22 11.19 -2.68 -9.46
CA VAL A 22 10.77 -4.09 -9.39
C VAL A 22 10.57 -4.52 -7.95
N ALA A 23 11.48 -4.16 -7.05
CA ALA A 23 11.36 -4.46 -5.63
C ALA A 23 10.11 -3.82 -4.98
N MET A 24 9.83 -2.56 -5.30
CA MET A 24 8.65 -1.85 -4.80
C MET A 24 7.35 -2.43 -5.36
N ALA A 25 7.34 -2.90 -6.61
CA ALA A 25 6.19 -3.59 -7.19
C ALA A 25 5.89 -4.92 -6.46
N VAL A 26 6.93 -5.71 -6.17
CA VAL A 26 6.80 -6.96 -5.41
C VAL A 26 6.35 -6.69 -3.97
N PHE A 27 6.92 -5.67 -3.31
CA PHE A 27 6.48 -5.23 -2.00
C PHE A 27 5.00 -4.81 -2.00
N GLY A 28 4.58 -4.01 -2.97
CA GLY A 28 3.19 -3.61 -3.15
C GLY A 28 2.26 -4.81 -3.28
N LEU A 29 2.64 -5.81 -4.08
CA LEU A 29 1.88 -7.05 -4.24
C LEU A 29 1.75 -7.84 -2.93
N LEU A 30 2.81 -7.90 -2.12
CA LEU A 30 2.79 -8.57 -0.82
C LEU A 30 1.84 -7.89 0.18
N VAL A 31 1.79 -6.57 0.19
CA VAL A 31 0.96 -5.79 1.12
C VAL A 31 -0.48 -5.64 0.64
N ALA A 32 -0.73 -5.76 -0.67
CA ALA A 32 -2.04 -5.54 -1.29
C ALA A 32 -3.21 -6.32 -0.63
N PRO A 33 -3.09 -7.62 -0.28
CA PRO A 33 -4.19 -8.35 0.38
C PRO A 33 -4.51 -7.81 1.78
N GLY A 34 -3.50 -7.30 2.51
CA GLY A 34 -3.71 -6.64 3.80
C GLY A 34 -4.43 -5.31 3.62
N TYR A 35 -3.94 -4.49 2.69
CA TYR A 35 -4.53 -3.20 2.35
C TYR A 35 -5.99 -3.34 1.89
N TYR A 36 -6.26 -4.29 0.98
CA TYR A 36 -7.61 -4.60 0.48
C TYR A 36 -8.56 -4.99 1.61
N ARG A 37 -8.13 -5.88 2.52
CA ARG A 37 -8.97 -6.31 3.65
C ARG A 37 -9.35 -5.14 4.56
N LEU A 38 -8.40 -4.25 4.84
CA LEU A 38 -8.66 -3.05 5.63
C LEU A 38 -9.69 -2.15 4.94
N VAL A 39 -9.44 -1.76 3.69
CA VAL A 39 -10.34 -0.86 2.94
C VAL A 39 -11.73 -1.48 2.82
N ARG A 40 -11.82 -2.77 2.51
CA ARG A 40 -13.09 -3.49 2.43
C ARG A 40 -13.85 -3.45 3.76
N GLY A 41 -13.15 -3.61 4.89
CA GLY A 41 -13.76 -3.51 6.22
C GLY A 41 -14.42 -2.15 6.46
N VAL A 42 -13.72 -1.07 6.13
CA VAL A 42 -14.25 0.30 6.28
C VAL A 42 -15.41 0.54 5.30
N VAL A 43 -15.27 0.11 4.04
CA VAL A 43 -16.32 0.27 3.01
C VAL A 43 -17.61 -0.45 3.39
N VAL A 44 -17.53 -1.64 3.99
CA VAL A 44 -18.72 -2.38 4.45
C VAL A 44 -19.48 -1.58 5.51
N GLY A 45 -18.78 -0.93 6.46
CA GLY A 45 -19.42 -0.06 7.45
C GLY A 45 -20.05 1.19 6.84
N VAL A 46 -19.33 1.86 5.93
CA VAL A 46 -19.84 3.03 5.20
C VAL A 46 -21.06 2.71 4.36
N ARG A 47 -21.11 1.51 3.75
CA ARG A 47 -22.23 1.10 2.90
C ARG A 47 -23.56 1.02 3.66
N SER A 48 -23.54 0.78 4.97
CA SER A 48 -24.71 0.70 5.85
C SER A 48 -25.10 2.02 6.49
N GLU A 49 -24.46 3.13 6.11
CA GLU A 49 -24.79 4.45 6.65
C GLU A 49 -26.06 5.06 6.02
N LEU A 50 -26.82 5.80 6.83
CA LEU A 50 -28.11 6.38 6.43
C LEU A 50 -28.02 7.33 5.23
N TYR A 51 -26.91 8.06 5.08
CA TYR A 51 -26.72 8.96 3.93
C TYR A 51 -26.52 8.21 2.61
N VAL A 52 -26.01 6.96 2.67
CA VAL A 52 -25.89 6.10 1.48
C VAL A 52 -27.26 5.57 1.08
N ASP A 53 -28.08 5.19 2.06
CA ASP A 53 -29.45 4.76 1.79
C ASP A 53 -30.33 5.90 1.27
N ALA A 54 -30.20 7.10 1.83
CA ALA A 54 -30.86 8.29 1.31
C ALA A 54 -30.46 8.58 -0.15
N ALA A 55 -29.17 8.43 -0.48
CA ALA A 55 -28.69 8.61 -1.85
C ALA A 55 -29.33 7.59 -2.83
N ARG A 56 -29.52 6.34 -2.41
CA ARG A 56 -30.23 5.32 -3.21
C ARG A 56 -31.70 5.68 -3.41
N VAL A 57 -32.39 6.13 -2.35
CA VAL A 57 -33.81 6.50 -2.40
C VAL A 57 -34.06 7.67 -3.37
N VAL A 58 -33.13 8.62 -3.45
CA VAL A 58 -33.18 9.75 -4.40
C VAL A 58 -32.85 9.33 -5.84
N GLY A 59 -32.45 8.08 -6.08
CA GLY A 59 -32.20 7.54 -7.42
C GLY A 59 -30.81 7.82 -7.98
N LEU A 60 -29.80 8.08 -7.13
CA LEU A 60 -28.41 8.18 -7.58
C LEU A 60 -27.91 6.82 -8.09
N SER A 61 -27.14 6.83 -9.19
CA SER A 61 -26.50 5.62 -9.69
C SER A 61 -25.37 5.15 -8.76
N ASP A 62 -25.13 3.83 -8.73
CA ASP A 62 -24.11 3.22 -7.88
C ASP A 62 -22.72 3.84 -8.07
N LEU A 63 -22.34 4.16 -9.31
CA LEU A 63 -21.06 4.85 -9.60
C LEU A 63 -20.97 6.23 -8.93
N ARG A 64 -22.06 7.01 -8.88
CA ARG A 64 -22.08 8.31 -8.19
C ARG A 64 -22.04 8.14 -6.68
N ILE A 65 -22.72 7.11 -6.14
CA ILE A 65 -22.70 6.80 -4.71
C ILE A 65 -21.29 6.39 -4.29
N VAL A 66 -20.67 5.45 -5.00
CA VAL A 66 -19.31 4.99 -4.73
C VAL A 66 -18.33 6.16 -4.83
N GLY A 67 -18.35 6.91 -5.93
CA GLY A 67 -17.40 8.00 -6.17
C GLY A 67 -17.50 9.15 -5.18
N ARG A 68 -18.71 9.65 -4.91
CA ARG A 68 -18.91 10.87 -4.13
C ARG A 68 -19.13 10.64 -2.64
N HIS A 69 -19.73 9.51 -2.27
CA HIS A 69 -20.11 9.24 -0.88
C HIS A 69 -19.15 8.24 -0.24
N VAL A 70 -18.96 7.07 -0.86
CA VAL A 70 -18.14 6.00 -0.27
C VAL A 70 -16.65 6.32 -0.31
N LEU A 71 -16.10 6.64 -1.49
CA LEU A 71 -14.67 6.96 -1.64
C LEU A 71 -14.26 8.18 -0.79
N TRP A 72 -15.14 9.18 -0.70
CA TRP A 72 -14.86 10.36 0.11
C TRP A 72 -14.85 10.05 1.61
N ALA A 73 -15.73 9.16 2.08
CA ALA A 73 -15.74 8.71 3.47
C ALA A 73 -14.51 7.86 3.82
N VAL A 74 -14.07 6.96 2.94
CA VAL A 74 -12.94 6.05 3.21
C VAL A 74 -11.56 6.64 2.91
N ARG A 75 -11.47 7.84 2.33
CA ARG A 75 -10.18 8.45 1.96
C ARG A 75 -9.24 8.65 3.15
N VAL A 76 -9.77 9.01 4.32
CA VAL A 76 -8.98 9.30 5.52
C VAL A 76 -8.22 8.06 6.01
N PRO A 77 -8.88 6.92 6.27
CA PRO A 77 -8.16 5.71 6.67
C PRO A 77 -7.21 5.20 5.58
N VAL A 78 -7.56 5.36 4.30
CA VAL A 78 -6.68 5.02 3.16
C VAL A 78 -5.39 5.84 3.20
N VAL A 79 -5.47 7.17 3.35
CA VAL A 79 -4.29 8.05 3.43
C VAL A 79 -3.40 7.69 4.60
N ILE A 80 -4.00 7.48 5.78
CA ILE A 80 -3.25 7.06 6.98
C ILE A 80 -2.53 5.73 6.74
N GLN A 81 -3.24 4.73 6.20
CA GLN A 81 -2.67 3.43 5.89
C GLN A 81 -1.53 3.53 4.87
N SER A 82 -1.65 4.38 3.86
CA SER A 82 -0.60 4.61 2.87
C SER A 82 0.68 5.16 3.49
N SER A 83 0.58 6.02 4.50
CA SER A 83 1.76 6.51 5.23
C SER A 83 2.52 5.37 5.93
N PHE A 84 1.82 4.41 6.52
CA PHE A 84 2.45 3.24 7.12
C PHE A 84 3.14 2.35 6.08
N VAL A 85 2.53 2.17 4.90
CA VAL A 85 3.13 1.41 3.80
C VAL A 85 4.38 2.10 3.27
N LEU A 86 4.35 3.43 3.12
CA LEU A 86 5.51 4.22 2.71
C LEU A 86 6.65 4.10 3.73
N ALA A 87 6.35 4.25 5.03
CA ALA A 87 7.36 4.11 6.08
C ALA A 87 8.00 2.72 6.08
N ALA A 88 7.19 1.66 5.90
CA ALA A 88 7.69 0.30 5.78
C ALA A 88 8.57 0.11 4.53
N GLY A 89 8.15 0.65 3.38
CA GLY A 89 8.92 0.59 2.13
C GLY A 89 10.30 1.26 2.25
N ILE A 90 10.34 2.47 2.81
CA ILE A 90 11.61 3.19 3.06
C ILE A 90 12.50 2.40 4.02
N GLY A 91 11.95 1.86 5.11
CA GLY A 91 12.73 1.07 6.06
C GLY A 91 13.33 -0.20 5.44
N ILE A 92 12.58 -0.85 4.54
CA ILE A 92 13.06 -2.03 3.81
C ILE A 92 14.16 -1.64 2.82
N GLU A 93 13.96 -0.59 2.03
CA GLU A 93 14.95 -0.09 1.06
C GLU A 93 16.26 0.30 1.77
N ALA A 94 16.15 1.08 2.86
CA ALA A 94 17.30 1.46 3.66
C ALA A 94 18.03 0.24 4.25
N GLY A 95 17.29 -0.77 4.72
CA GLY A 95 17.87 -2.01 5.23
C GLY A 95 18.62 -2.81 4.16
N ILE A 96 18.07 -2.91 2.96
CA ILE A 96 18.72 -3.57 1.82
C ILE A 96 19.96 -2.80 1.37
N SER A 97 19.86 -1.47 1.29
CA SER A 97 20.98 -0.60 0.94
C SER A 97 22.11 -0.67 1.97
N PHE A 98 21.77 -0.73 3.26
CA PHE A 98 22.74 -0.89 4.35
C PHE A 98 23.50 -2.23 4.26
N LEU A 99 22.85 -3.29 3.77
CA LEU A 99 23.48 -4.59 3.52
C LEU A 99 24.38 -4.61 2.26
N GLY A 100 24.53 -3.48 1.55
CA GLY A 100 25.32 -3.39 0.33
C GLY A 100 24.65 -4.00 -0.90
N LEU A 101 23.34 -4.28 -0.82
CA LEU A 101 22.55 -4.82 -1.94
C LEU A 101 21.84 -3.73 -2.74
N GLY A 102 21.92 -2.46 -2.30
CA GLY A 102 21.35 -1.31 -3.02
C GLY A 102 22.20 -0.87 -4.22
N ASP A 103 21.65 0.03 -5.04
CA ASP A 103 22.41 0.68 -6.11
C ASP A 103 23.30 1.77 -5.51
N ALA A 104 24.62 1.62 -5.64
CA ALA A 104 25.60 2.57 -5.12
C ALA A 104 25.65 3.90 -5.91
N ASN A 105 25.15 3.91 -7.15
CA ASN A 105 25.12 5.12 -7.99
C ASN A 105 23.81 5.91 -7.84
N ALA A 106 22.76 5.29 -7.31
CA ALA A 106 21.52 5.96 -6.97
C ALA A 106 21.58 6.47 -5.52
N GLY A 107 21.13 7.70 -5.28
CA GLY A 107 21.01 8.19 -3.90
C GLY A 107 20.00 7.35 -3.12
N SER A 108 20.45 6.70 -2.05
CA SER A 108 19.61 5.86 -1.18
C SER A 108 19.48 6.44 0.23
N TRP A 109 18.48 5.98 0.98
CA TRP A 109 18.26 6.40 2.36
C TRP A 109 19.14 5.65 3.38
N GLY A 110 19.83 4.57 2.94
CA GLY A 110 20.56 3.64 3.81
C GLY A 110 22.05 3.50 3.52
N VAL A 111 22.61 4.18 2.51
CA VAL A 111 24.06 4.17 2.24
C VAL A 111 24.81 4.90 3.35
N VAL A 112 25.83 4.24 3.89
CA VAL A 112 26.83 4.85 4.78
C VAL A 112 28.08 5.08 3.92
N LEU A 113 28.49 6.35 3.82
CA LEU A 113 29.68 6.79 3.08
C LEU A 113 30.98 6.38 3.78
#